data_AF-D2RVD0-F1
#
_entry.id   AF-D2RVD0-F1
#
_cell.length_a   1.000
_cell.length_b   1.000
_cell.length_c   1.000
_cell.angle_alpha   90.00
_cell.angle_beta   90.00
_cell.angle_gamma   90.00
#
_symmetry.space_group_name_H-M   'P 1'
#
loop_
_entity.id
_entity.type
_entity.pdbx_description
1 polymer ?
#
loop_
_entity_poly.entity_id
_entity_poly.type
_entity_poly.pdbx_seq_one_letter_code
_entity_poly.pdbx_strand_id
1 'polypeptide(L)'
;MPSIEPRLLPVAIVLLLVPVSAGCLYYAVYKDAMARGANAIGWGAAVFLLPPIGGPAYAVYRRRLPDRTDPPGRTERVLGAVGIGGITAVLFSTSITPPDPYSTAPVALLLFVVLVPLAAIVCYDVDPRTFGHSES
;
A
#
# COMPACT_ATOMS: atom_id res chain seq x y z
N MET A 1 -36.71 6.08 -1.24
CA MET A 1 -35.24 6.24 -1.14
C MET A 1 -34.77 5.26 -0.08
N PRO A 2 -33.89 4.30 -0.37
CA PRO A 2 -33.41 3.38 0.65
C PRO A 2 -32.64 4.17 1.72
N SER A 3 -33.08 4.08 2.97
CA SER A 3 -32.37 4.66 4.12
C SER A 3 -31.12 3.82 4.36
N ILE A 4 -29.95 4.36 4.02
CA ILE A 4 -28.67 3.73 4.37
C ILE A 4 -28.55 3.78 5.89
N GLU A 5 -28.55 2.63 6.56
CA GLU A 5 -28.24 2.59 7.99
C GLU A 5 -26.83 3.18 8.20
N PRO A 6 -26.64 4.13 9.14
CA PRO A 6 -25.35 4.80 9.35
C PRO A 6 -24.22 3.82 9.69
N ARG A 7 -24.56 2.62 10.18
CA ARG A 7 -23.61 1.54 10.48
C ARG A 7 -23.03 0.86 9.24
N LEU A 8 -23.68 0.98 8.07
CA LEU A 8 -23.21 0.40 6.82
C LEU A 8 -22.14 1.26 6.14
N LEU A 9 -22.08 2.55 6.44
CA LEU A 9 -21.12 3.47 5.85
C LEU A 9 -19.65 3.03 6.04
N PRO A 10 -19.15 2.77 7.27
CA PRO A 10 -17.76 2.36 7.46
C PRO A 10 -17.45 1.02 6.77
N VAL A 11 -18.42 0.11 6.76
CA VAL A 11 -18.29 -1.19 6.07
C VAL A 11 -18.13 -0.98 4.56
N ALA A 12 -18.99 -0.16 3.95
CA ALA A 12 -18.91 0.17 2.53
C ALA A 12 -17.58 0.85 2.17
N ILE A 13 -17.08 1.75 3.02
CA ILE A 13 -15.77 2.40 2.81
C ILE A 13 -14.65 1.36 2.83
N VAL A 14 -14.64 0.43 3.80
CA VAL A 14 -13.60 -0.60 3.88
C VAL A 14 -13.67 -1.59 2.72
N LEU A 15 -14.88 -1.95 2.26
CA LEU A 15 -15.05 -2.79 1.07
C LEU A 15 -14.48 -2.12 -0.19
N LEU A 16 -14.57 -0.80 -0.31
CA LEU A 16 -13.94 -0.05 -1.39
C LEU A 16 -12.44 0.18 -1.17
N LEU A 17 -12.01 0.29 0.09
CA LEU A 17 -10.61 0.53 0.44
C LEU A 17 -9.70 -0.59 -0.06
N VAL A 18 -10.12 -1.85 0.08
CA VAL A 18 -9.32 -3.02 -0.35
C VAL A 18 -8.96 -2.97 -1.85
N PRO A 19 -9.91 -2.91 -2.81
CA PRO A 19 -9.57 -2.87 -4.23
C PRO A 19 -8.87 -1.57 -4.63
N VAL A 20 -9.17 -0.43 -3.98
CA VAL A 20 -8.48 0.84 -4.24
C VAL A 20 -7.01 0.72 -3.81
N SER A 21 -6.74 0.27 -2.59
CA SER A 21 -5.37 0.07 -2.10
C SER A 21 -4.61 -0.97 -2.91
N ALA A 22 -5.25 -2.09 -3.29
CA ALA A 22 -4.66 -3.07 -4.18
C ALA A 22 -4.31 -2.46 -5.54
N GLY A 23 -5.18 -1.63 -6.11
CA GLY A 23 -4.93 -0.90 -7.36
C GLY A 23 -3.80 0.13 -7.24
N CYS A 24 -3.70 0.85 -6.13
CA CYS A 24 -2.60 1.76 -5.86
C CYS A 24 -1.27 1.01 -5.74
N LEU A 25 -1.27 -0.15 -5.08
CA LEU A 25 -0.10 -1.00 -4.93
C LEU A 25 0.32 -1.65 -6.27
N TYR A 26 -0.65 -2.10 -7.07
CA TYR A 26 -0.44 -2.54 -8.45
C TYR A 26 0.29 -1.47 -9.26
N TYR A 27 -0.18 -0.22 -9.21
CA TYR A 27 0.43 0.87 -9.97
C TYR A 27 1.88 1.12 -9.55
N ALA A 28 2.15 1.17 -8.24
CA ALA A 28 3.49 1.40 -7.71
C ALA A 28 4.45 0.27 -8.12
N VAL A 29 4.04 -0.99 -7.97
CA VAL A 29 4.86 -2.15 -8.36
C VAL A 29 5.04 -2.23 -9.87
N TYR A 30 4.00 -1.95 -10.64
CA TYR A 30 4.08 -1.91 -12.10
C TYR A 30 5.14 -0.91 -12.57
N LYS A 31 5.14 0.31 -12.00
CA LYS A 31 6.11 1.35 -12.35
C LYS A 31 7.54 0.98 -11.93
N ASP A 32 7.72 0.44 -10.73
CA ASP A 32 9.05 -0.01 -10.28
C ASP A 32 9.58 -1.18 -11.13
N ALA A 33 8.73 -2.16 -11.46
CA ALA A 33 9.10 -3.31 -12.28
C ALA A 33 9.45 -2.90 -13.72
N MET A 34 8.66 -2.01 -14.33
CA MET A 34 8.96 -1.43 -15.65
C MET A 34 10.33 -0.74 -15.64
N ALA A 35 10.61 0.07 -14.62
CA ALA A 35 11.85 0.83 -14.52
C ALA A 35 13.08 -0.07 -14.28
N ARG A 36 12.87 -1.29 -13.78
CA ARG A 36 13.90 -2.31 -13.55
C ARG A 36 13.98 -3.37 -14.65
N GLY A 37 13.21 -3.22 -15.74
CA GLY A 37 13.19 -4.16 -16.86
C GLY A 37 12.57 -5.53 -16.55
N ALA A 38 11.75 -5.64 -15.51
CA ALA A 38 11.05 -6.88 -15.13
C ALA A 38 9.63 -6.95 -15.72
N ASN A 39 8.98 -8.12 -15.59
CA ASN A 39 7.58 -8.29 -16.00
C ASN A 39 6.63 -7.50 -15.10
N ALA A 40 6.34 -6.25 -15.49
CA ALA A 40 5.53 -5.33 -14.71
C ALA A 40 4.08 -5.75 -14.56
N ILE A 41 3.48 -6.32 -15.60
CA ILE A 41 2.09 -6.81 -15.56
C ILE A 41 2.00 -8.01 -14.61
N GLY A 42 2.94 -8.96 -14.71
CA GLY A 42 2.97 -10.14 -13.85
C GLY A 42 3.11 -9.78 -12.36
N TRP A 43 4.06 -8.91 -12.02
CA TRP A 43 4.26 -8.49 -10.64
C TRP A 43 3.14 -7.59 -10.12
N GLY A 44 2.62 -6.68 -10.95
CA GLY A 44 1.45 -5.88 -10.62
C GLY A 44 0.26 -6.78 -10.30
N ALA A 45 -0.08 -7.73 -11.18
CA ALA A 45 -1.20 -8.64 -11.00
C ALA A 45 -1.03 -9.53 -9.75
N ALA A 46 0.17 -10.05 -9.50
CA ALA A 46 0.45 -10.83 -8.29
C ALA A 46 0.17 -10.03 -7.01
N VAL A 47 0.55 -8.75 -7.00
CA VAL A 47 0.35 -7.84 -5.86
C VAL A 47 -1.10 -7.39 -5.73
N PHE A 48 -1.83 -7.26 -6.83
CA PHE A 48 -3.26 -6.93 -6.82
C PHE A 48 -4.11 -8.09 -6.31
N LEU A 49 -3.86 -9.30 -6.80
CA LEU A 49 -4.64 -10.50 -6.49
C LEU A 49 -4.27 -11.10 -5.13
N LEU A 50 -2.99 -11.04 -4.77
CA LEU A 50 -2.48 -11.59 -3.52
C LEU A 50 -1.63 -10.56 -2.77
N PRO A 51 -2.18 -9.39 -2.36
CA PRO A 51 -1.40 -8.35 -1.67
C PRO A 51 -0.48 -8.84 -0.53
N PRO A 52 -0.93 -9.71 0.41
CA PRO A 52 -0.09 -10.14 1.53
C PRO A 52 1.09 -11.02 1.10
N ILE A 53 1.05 -11.62 -0.09
CA ILE A 53 2.10 -12.53 -0.59
C ILE A 53 2.92 -11.83 -1.68
N GLY A 54 2.23 -11.29 -2.69
CA GLY A 54 2.82 -10.62 -3.84
C GLY A 54 3.67 -9.41 -3.45
N GLY A 55 3.23 -8.61 -2.47
CA GLY A 55 3.98 -7.45 -1.98
C GLY A 55 5.35 -7.83 -1.43
N PRO A 56 5.43 -8.67 -0.38
CA PRO A 56 6.69 -9.15 0.16
C PRO A 56 7.55 -9.93 -0.86
N ALA A 57 6.92 -10.78 -1.68
CA ALA A 57 7.62 -11.54 -2.71
C ALA A 57 8.31 -10.63 -3.72
N TYR A 58 7.60 -9.58 -4.19
CA TYR A 58 8.19 -8.58 -5.08
C TYR A 58 9.29 -7.78 -4.38
N ALA A 59 9.10 -7.40 -3.12
CA ALA A 59 10.09 -6.66 -2.34
C ALA A 59 11.42 -7.43 -2.14
N VAL A 60 11.36 -8.77 -2.07
CA VAL A 60 12.55 -9.63 -2.06
C VAL A 60 13.11 -9.78 -3.48
N TYR A 61 12.25 -10.02 -4.47
CA TYR A 61 12.66 -10.22 -5.87
C TYR A 61 13.39 -9.02 -6.45
N ARG A 62 12.92 -7.79 -6.18
CA ARG A 62 13.52 -6.56 -6.68
C ARG A 62 14.97 -6.34 -6.25
N ARG A 63 15.43 -6.99 -5.17
CA ARG A 63 16.84 -6.96 -4.74
C ARG A 63 17.78 -7.68 -5.71
N ARG A 64 17.24 -8.52 -6.59
CA ARG A 64 17.98 -9.23 -7.64
C ARG A 64 17.93 -8.50 -8.99
N LEU A 65 17.11 -7.46 -9.10
CA LEU A 65 17.01 -6.65 -10.31
C LEU A 65 18.02 -5.51 -10.26
N PRO A 66 18.43 -4.98 -11.43
CA PRO A 66 19.22 -3.76 -11.48
C PRO A 66 18.57 -2.62 -10.69
N ASP A 67 19.41 -1.75 -10.17
CA ASP A 67 18.93 -0.51 -9.57
C ASP A 67 18.29 0.39 -10.63
N ARG A 68 17.29 1.12 -10.19
CA ARG A 68 16.56 2.05 -11.04
C ARG A 68 17.45 3.27 -11.32
N THR A 69 17.42 3.77 -12.55
CA THR A 69 18.14 4.98 -12.96
C THR A 69 17.59 6.23 -12.28
N ASP A 70 16.27 6.33 -12.19
CA ASP A 70 15.56 7.50 -11.65
C ASP A 70 14.99 7.24 -10.26
N PRO A 71 14.83 8.24 -9.39
CA PRO A 71 14.10 8.08 -8.13
C PRO A 71 12.58 7.96 -8.38
N PRO A 72 11.82 7.22 -7.53
CA PRO A 72 10.36 7.09 -7.66
C PRO A 72 9.67 8.44 -7.66
N GLY A 73 8.74 8.63 -8.62
CA GLY A 73 8.02 9.88 -8.80
C GLY A 73 7.02 10.13 -7.67
N ARG A 74 6.60 11.38 -7.46
CA ARG A 74 5.67 11.74 -6.37
C ARG A 74 4.39 10.88 -6.35
N THR A 75 3.79 10.66 -7.52
CA THR A 75 2.57 9.84 -7.65
C THR A 75 2.81 8.38 -7.27
N GLU A 76 3.96 7.81 -7.64
CA GLU A 76 4.33 6.43 -7.30
C GLU A 76 4.52 6.27 -5.78
N ARG A 77 5.16 7.26 -5.14
CA ARG A 77 5.34 7.29 -3.67
C ARG A 77 4.00 7.37 -2.94
N VAL A 78 3.13 8.30 -3.35
CA VAL A 78 1.81 8.49 -2.73
C VAL A 78 0.94 7.25 -2.91
N LEU A 79 0.84 6.72 -4.14
CA LEU A 79 0.02 5.54 -4.40
C LEU A 79 0.60 4.30 -3.72
N GLY A 80 1.92 4.15 -3.70
CA GLY A 80 2.55 3.05 -2.98
C GLY A 80 2.31 3.12 -1.47
N ALA A 81 2.38 4.31 -0.86
CA ALA A 81 2.08 4.50 0.56
C ALA A 81 0.60 4.19 0.87
N VAL A 82 -0.33 4.65 0.02
CA VAL A 82 -1.77 4.33 0.14
C VAL A 82 -2.03 2.83 -0.01
N GLY A 83 -1.35 2.18 -0.94
CA GLY A 83 -1.46 0.75 -1.16
C GLY A 83 -0.95 -0.08 0.02
N ILE A 84 0.28 0.19 0.46
CA ILE A 84 0.90 -0.49 1.61
C ILE A 84 0.09 -0.23 2.89
N GLY A 85 -0.19 1.05 3.17
CA GLY A 85 -0.93 1.46 4.37
C GLY A 85 -2.33 0.85 4.43
N GLY A 86 -3.07 0.85 3.32
CA GLY A 86 -4.43 0.28 3.27
C GLY A 86 -4.49 -1.23 3.39
N ILE A 87 -3.63 -1.96 2.68
CA ILE A 87 -3.57 -3.43 2.83
C ILE A 87 -3.15 -3.80 4.26
N THR A 88 -2.15 -3.12 4.81
CA THR A 88 -1.68 -3.37 6.18
C THR A 88 -2.76 -3.04 7.20
N ALA A 89 -3.49 -1.92 7.06
CA ALA A 89 -4.58 -1.55 7.96
C ALA A 89 -5.68 -2.61 8.02
N VAL A 90 -6.10 -3.13 6.87
CA VAL A 90 -7.13 -4.17 6.79
C VAL A 90 -6.63 -5.46 7.46
N LEU A 91 -5.43 -5.93 7.12
CA LEU A 91 -4.86 -7.15 7.70
C LEU A 91 -4.66 -7.07 9.22
N PHE A 92 -4.20 -5.92 9.72
CA PHE A 92 -4.03 -5.73 11.16
C PHE A 92 -5.37 -5.62 11.88
N SER A 93 -6.34 -4.89 11.32
CA SER A 93 -7.68 -4.78 11.93
C SER A 93 -8.34 -6.14 12.09
N THR A 94 -8.35 -6.97 11.04
CA THR A 94 -8.96 -8.31 11.08
C THR A 94 -8.25 -9.27 12.05
N SER A 95 -7.01 -8.97 12.43
CA SER A 95 -6.22 -9.78 13.38
C SER A 95 -6.50 -9.40 14.84
N ILE A 96 -6.90 -8.16 15.12
CA ILE A 96 -7.07 -7.64 16.49
C ILE A 96 -8.54 -7.43 16.87
N THR A 97 -9.46 -7.43 15.92
CA THR A 97 -10.90 -7.33 16.18
C THR A 97 -11.60 -8.68 15.99
N PRO A 98 -12.77 -8.89 16.62
CA PRO A 98 -13.63 -10.01 16.28
C PRO A 98 -13.95 -10.02 14.77
N PRO A 99 -14.26 -11.20 14.19
CA PRO A 99 -14.54 -11.36 12.76
C PRO A 99 -15.96 -10.88 12.43
N ASP A 100 -16.27 -9.63 12.78
CA ASP A 100 -17.49 -8.94 12.42
C ASP A 100 -17.14 -7.61 11.73
N PRO A 101 -17.85 -7.27 10.63
CA PRO A 101 -17.50 -6.10 9.82
C PRO A 101 -17.74 -4.78 10.56
N TYR A 102 -18.63 -4.76 11.56
CA TYR A 102 -18.98 -3.56 12.30
C TYR A 102 -17.91 -3.14 13.30
N SER A 103 -17.23 -4.10 13.93
CA SER A 103 -16.06 -3.86 14.79
C SER A 103 -14.80 -3.65 13.99
N THR A 104 -14.62 -4.42 12.90
CA THR A 104 -13.41 -4.36 12.07
C THR A 104 -13.30 -3.04 11.32
N ALA A 105 -14.39 -2.57 10.71
CA ALA A 105 -14.35 -1.40 9.83
C ALA A 105 -13.83 -0.11 10.48
N PRO A 106 -14.31 0.34 11.65
CA PRO A 106 -13.80 1.56 12.27
C PRO A 106 -12.32 1.44 12.66
N VAL A 107 -11.89 0.25 13.10
CA VAL A 107 -10.47 0.00 13.42
C VAL A 107 -9.61 0.02 12.16
N ALA A 108 -10.08 -0.58 11.06
CA ALA A 108 -9.40 -0.52 9.77
C ALA A 108 -9.23 0.91 9.26
N LEU A 109 -10.27 1.75 9.37
CA LEU A 109 -10.21 3.15 8.96
C LEU A 109 -9.25 3.97 9.83
N LEU A 110 -9.26 3.75 11.14
CA LEU A 110 -8.32 4.40 12.05
C LEU A 110 -6.88 3.99 11.73
N LEU A 111 -6.64 2.69 11.55
CA LEU A 111 -5.33 2.18 11.15
C LEU A 111 -4.90 2.72 9.79
N PHE A 112 -5.81 2.86 8.82
CA PHE A 112 -5.49 3.42 7.51
C PHE A 112 -4.94 4.85 7.63
N VAL A 113 -5.60 5.71 8.41
CA VAL A 113 -5.18 7.10 8.64
C VAL A 113 -3.77 7.17 9.26
N VAL A 114 -3.40 6.20 10.10
CA VAL A 114 -2.08 6.14 10.75
C VAL A 114 -1.02 5.48 9.87
N LEU A 115 -1.37 4.39 9.18
CA LEU A 115 -0.42 3.55 8.45
C LEU A 115 -0.03 4.13 7.08
N VAL A 116 -0.89 4.91 6.43
CA VAL A 116 -0.52 5.60 5.19
C VAL A 116 0.65 6.59 5.38
N PRO A 117 0.61 7.55 6.33
CA PRO A 117 1.75 8.43 6.56
C PRO A 117 2.97 7.66 7.07
N LEU A 118 2.78 6.63 7.90
CA LEU A 118 3.88 5.78 8.33
C LEU A 118 4.56 5.07 7.14
N ALA A 119 3.79 4.51 6.22
CA ALA A 119 4.30 3.90 4.99
C ALA A 119 4.99 4.93 4.09
N ALA A 120 4.47 6.15 4.00
CA ALA A 120 5.11 7.23 3.27
C ALA A 120 6.51 7.53 3.83
N ILE A 121 6.62 7.68 5.16
CA ILE A 121 7.90 7.94 5.84
C ILE A 121 8.84 6.76 5.64
N VAL A 122 8.45 5.57 6.08
CA VAL A 122 9.33 4.37 6.12
C VAL A 122 9.75 3.89 4.74
N CYS A 123 8.87 3.94 3.73
CA CYS A 123 9.16 3.39 2.42
C CYS A 123 9.69 4.41 1.41
N TYR A 124 9.45 5.70 1.60
CA TYR A 124 9.72 6.71 0.56
C TYR A 124 10.46 7.96 1.04
N ASP A 125 10.51 8.25 2.34
CA ASP A 125 11.15 9.45 2.89
C ASP A 125 12.47 9.14 3.60
N VAL A 126 12.69 7.89 4.03
CA VAL A 126 14.01 7.41 4.47
C VAL A 126 14.92 7.25 3.24
N ASP A 127 15.33 8.37 2.65
CA ASP A 127 16.43 8.44 1.69
C ASP A 127 17.72 8.71 2.47
N PRO A 128 18.73 7.81 2.48
CA PRO A 128 20.00 8.06 3.17
C PRO A 128 20.75 9.31 2.66
N ARG A 129 20.38 9.85 1.49
CA ARG A 129 21.02 11.01 0.88
C ARG A 129 20.58 12.35 1.47
N THR A 130 19.47 12.42 2.18
CA THR A 130 19.02 13.68 2.83
C THR A 130 19.76 13.97 4.13
N PHE A 131 20.41 12.98 4.75
CA PHE A 131 21.22 13.15 5.96
C PHE A 131 22.71 13.43 5.69
N GLY A 132 23.14 13.47 4.42
CA GLY A 132 24.55 13.59 4.02
C GLY A 132 25.01 14.98 3.54
N HIS A 133 24.18 16.02 3.60
CA HIS A 133 24.50 17.34 3.02
C HIS A 133 24.41 18.53 3.99
N SER A 134 24.63 18.33 5.29
CA SER A 134 24.76 19.45 6.24
C SER A 134 26.17 19.66 6.81
N GLU A 135 27.22 19.16 6.15
CA GLU A 135 28.61 19.48 6.51
C GLU A 135 29.50 19.57 5.26
N SER A 136 29.56 20.76 4.65
CA SER A 136 30.76 21.31 3.98
C SER A 136 30.54 22.78 3.63
#